data_AF-A0A353V3T0-F1
#
_entry.id   AF-A0A353V3T0-F1
#
_cell.length_a   1.000
_cell.length_b   1.000
_cell.length_c   1.000
_cell.angle_alpha   90.00
_cell.angle_beta   90.00
_cell.angle_gamma   90.00
#
_symmetry.space_group_name_H-M   'P 1'
#
loop_
_entity.id
_entity.type
_entity.pdbx_description
1 polymer ?
#
loop_
_entity_poly.entity_id
_entity_poly.type
_entity_poly.pdbx_seq_one_letter_code
_entity_poly.pdbx_strand_id
1 'polypeptide(L)'
;MGASVLDLRWRPDGALERAWVRIPDGSWLGVEPAATREAPWGLSDRLWHARAAPGAGASIPAGAVALTVLEALDWSRIDRIPVLAEPGRLPPGGGAAVLNLLATLAARQGVPPLCYRGPYPGEQLFLTLLESFRYVPATVDDPLAAFGAGALAWAPAPFEPRFVGEGLYVQWRGRIEKVVWRDVAYYRPDWQGVLRHAPRRVRDAPDGVRCGLWALGRDLEDHLRLAPDGTLRAALEPPARPGAARAAAPGVWAGVAAVVAAPIGEGGQDAGGDSQAAGRDQRDQFRAVPTAGGVLG
;
A
#
# COMPACT_ATOMS: atom_id res chain seq x y z
N MET A 1 6.75 -16.47 -21.14
CA MET A 1 7.59 -15.25 -21.27
C MET A 1 7.25 -14.34 -20.10
N GLY A 2 8.20 -14.11 -19.19
CA GLY A 2 7.96 -13.23 -18.03
C GLY A 2 7.76 -11.80 -18.50
N ALA A 3 6.65 -11.17 -18.14
CA ALA A 3 6.44 -9.76 -18.42
C ALA A 3 7.44 -8.94 -17.60
N SER A 4 8.17 -8.01 -18.23
CA SER A 4 9.08 -7.12 -17.50
C SER A 4 8.29 -6.33 -16.44
N VAL A 5 8.83 -6.27 -15.23
CA VAL A 5 8.22 -5.59 -14.09
C VAL A 5 9.05 -4.38 -13.63
N LEU A 6 10.35 -4.41 -13.95
CA LEU A 6 11.33 -3.44 -13.51
C LEU A 6 12.35 -3.25 -14.61
N ASP A 7 12.63 -2.00 -14.95
CA ASP A 7 13.73 -1.58 -15.82
C ASP A 7 14.59 -0.58 -15.06
N LEU A 8 15.89 -0.87 -14.94
CA LEU A 8 16.85 -0.06 -14.19
C LEU A 8 18.03 0.26 -15.08
N ARG A 9 18.35 1.55 -15.17
CA ARG A 9 19.51 2.01 -15.90
C ARG A 9 20.43 2.78 -14.97
N TRP A 10 21.65 2.27 -14.85
CA TRP A 10 22.73 2.90 -14.11
C TRP A 10 23.71 3.53 -15.10
N ARG A 11 24.26 4.68 -14.70
CA ARG A 11 25.38 5.29 -15.39
C ARG A 11 26.68 4.54 -15.08
N PRO A 12 27.73 4.69 -15.90
CA PRO A 12 29.04 4.07 -15.65
C PRO A 12 29.68 4.49 -14.30
N ASP A 13 29.33 5.66 -13.77
CA ASP A 13 29.79 6.15 -12.47
C ASP A 13 29.00 5.60 -11.28
N GLY A 14 28.05 4.69 -11.52
CA GLY A 14 27.26 4.04 -10.47
C GLY A 14 26.04 4.84 -10.02
N ALA A 15 25.82 6.05 -10.54
CA ALA A 15 24.59 6.80 -10.27
C ALA A 15 23.40 6.18 -11.04
N LEU A 16 22.22 6.19 -10.43
CA LEU A 16 21.01 5.78 -11.15
C LEU A 16 20.75 6.81 -12.25
N GLU A 17 20.70 6.34 -13.50
CA GLU A 17 20.25 7.18 -14.59
C GLU A 17 18.74 7.34 -14.49
N ARG A 18 18.01 6.22 -14.49
CA ARG A 18 16.54 6.15 -14.46
C ARG A 18 16.07 4.78 -13.97
N ALA A 19 14.86 4.74 -13.42
CA ALA A 19 14.15 3.51 -13.08
C ALA A 19 12.73 3.54 -13.62
N TRP A 20 12.19 2.40 -14.03
CA TRP A 20 10.79 2.24 -14.40
C TRP A 20 10.22 0.99 -13.75
N VAL A 21 9.05 1.12 -13.12
CA VAL A 21 8.37 0.03 -12.42
C VAL A 21 6.97 -0.12 -13.00
N ARG A 22 6.55 -1.35 -13.24
CA ARG A 22 5.18 -1.63 -13.66
C ARG A 22 4.24 -1.59 -12.47
N ILE A 23 3.07 -0.97 -12.63
CA ILE A 23 2.05 -0.83 -11.58
C ILE A 23 0.82 -1.71 -11.89
N PRO A 24 -0.11 -1.93 -10.93
CA PRO A 24 -1.16 -2.94 -11.07
C PRO A 24 -2.09 -2.81 -12.28
N ASP A 25 -2.35 -1.59 -12.76
CA ASP A 25 -3.16 -1.35 -13.96
C ASP A 25 -2.41 -1.72 -15.28
N GLY A 26 -1.16 -2.17 -15.16
CA GLY A 26 -0.31 -2.60 -16.26
C GLY A 26 0.55 -1.49 -16.87
N SER A 27 0.31 -0.24 -16.52
CA SER A 27 1.12 0.92 -16.90
C SER A 27 2.42 1.01 -16.07
N TRP A 28 3.19 2.07 -16.28
CA TRP A 28 4.55 2.21 -15.73
C TRP A 28 4.74 3.54 -15.02
N LEU A 29 5.47 3.50 -13.90
CA LEU A 29 6.00 4.68 -13.23
C LEU A 29 7.51 4.77 -13.39
N GLY A 30 7.97 5.95 -13.80
CA GLY A 30 9.38 6.26 -13.99
C GLY A 30 9.91 7.13 -12.86
N VAL A 31 11.16 6.92 -12.48
CA VAL A 31 11.94 7.81 -11.62
C VAL A 31 13.07 8.40 -12.45
N GLU A 32 13.14 9.73 -12.49
CA GLU A 32 14.24 10.51 -13.04
C GLU A 32 14.98 11.21 -11.89
N PRO A 33 16.16 10.71 -11.48
CA PRO A 33 16.92 11.28 -10.38
C PRO A 33 17.42 12.69 -10.65
N ALA A 34 17.44 13.54 -9.62
CA ALA A 34 17.98 14.90 -9.64
C ALA A 34 17.45 15.78 -10.80
N ALA A 35 16.21 15.56 -11.23
CA ALA A 35 15.63 16.14 -12.44
C ALA A 35 15.24 17.62 -12.30
N THR A 36 14.91 18.07 -11.10
CA THR A 36 14.41 19.44 -10.86
C THR A 36 14.80 19.95 -9.47
N ARG A 37 14.50 21.22 -9.20
CA ARG A 37 14.59 21.83 -7.88
C ARG A 37 13.23 22.38 -7.49
N GLU A 38 12.64 21.88 -6.40
CA GLU A 38 11.32 22.27 -5.92
C GLU A 38 11.39 22.61 -4.42
N ALA A 39 10.63 23.62 -4.00
CA ALA A 39 10.42 23.85 -2.57
C ALA A 39 9.53 22.74 -1.97
N PRO A 40 9.72 22.36 -0.70
CA PRO A 40 10.70 22.91 0.25
C PRO A 40 12.08 22.20 0.24
N TRP A 41 12.31 21.19 -0.61
CA TRP A 41 13.45 20.27 -0.49
C TRP A 41 14.67 20.63 -1.35
N GLY A 42 14.52 21.54 -2.31
CA GLY A 42 15.56 21.81 -3.28
C GLY A 42 15.62 20.71 -4.32
N LEU A 43 16.77 20.04 -4.48
CA LEU A 43 16.96 19.03 -5.51
C LEU A 43 15.98 17.86 -5.31
N SER A 44 15.28 17.47 -6.39
CA SER A 44 14.21 16.48 -6.34
C SER A 44 14.26 15.51 -7.52
N ASP A 45 13.87 14.27 -7.26
CA ASP A 45 13.65 13.27 -8.31
C ASP A 45 12.23 13.41 -8.85
N ARG A 46 12.07 13.28 -10.17
CA ARG A 46 10.77 13.40 -10.83
C ARG A 46 10.15 12.04 -11.06
N LEU A 47 8.86 11.93 -10.74
CA LEU A 47 8.04 10.79 -11.08
C LEU A 47 7.29 11.00 -12.39
N TRP A 48 7.35 10.00 -13.26
CA TRP A 48 6.71 9.96 -14.57
C TRP A 48 5.68 8.85 -14.62
N HIS A 49 4.63 9.02 -15.42
CA HIS A 49 3.68 7.96 -15.78
C HIS A 49 3.73 7.68 -17.27
N ALA A 50 3.77 6.41 -17.65
CA ALA A 50 3.72 5.98 -19.04
C ALA A 50 2.76 4.80 -19.22
N ARG A 51 1.94 4.83 -20.29
CA ARG A 51 0.99 3.75 -20.59
C ARG A 51 1.66 2.45 -21.03
N ALA A 52 2.84 2.55 -21.65
CA ALA A 52 3.59 1.42 -22.17
C ALA A 52 4.97 1.37 -21.50
N ALA A 53 5.59 0.19 -21.57
CA ALA A 53 6.97 0.03 -21.13
C ALA A 53 7.86 1.01 -21.90
N PRO A 54 8.88 1.60 -21.25
CA PRO A 54 9.77 2.56 -21.89
C PRO A 54 10.55 1.95 -23.07
N GLY A 55 10.71 0.62 -23.11
CA GLY A 55 11.56 -0.08 -24.07
C GLY A 55 13.03 -0.06 -23.65
N ALA A 56 13.80 -1.05 -24.10
CA ALA A 56 15.21 -1.17 -23.72
C ALA A 56 16.01 0.07 -24.16
N GLY A 57 16.62 0.78 -23.19
CA GLY A 57 17.53 1.88 -23.46
C GLY A 57 16.90 3.25 -23.76
N ALA A 58 15.57 3.40 -23.67
CA ALA A 58 14.89 4.62 -24.08
C ALA A 58 15.15 5.82 -23.15
N SER A 59 15.01 7.02 -23.70
CA SER A 59 14.75 8.32 -23.04
C SER A 59 13.40 8.28 -22.27
N ILE A 60 13.00 9.38 -21.62
CA ILE A 60 11.61 9.48 -21.14
C ILE A 60 10.69 9.25 -22.36
N PRO A 61 9.72 8.32 -22.31
CA PRO A 61 8.86 8.04 -23.45
C PRO A 61 8.14 9.31 -23.92
N ALA A 62 7.97 9.49 -25.24
CA ALA A 62 7.37 10.72 -25.80
C ALA A 62 5.93 11.00 -25.32
N GLY A 63 5.23 10.00 -24.79
CA GLY A 63 3.90 10.13 -24.19
C GLY A 63 3.88 10.03 -22.67
N ALA A 64 5.03 10.08 -21.99
CA ALA A 64 5.09 10.04 -20.54
C ALA A 64 4.67 11.40 -19.94
N VAL A 65 3.93 11.35 -18.85
CA VAL A 65 3.40 12.51 -18.15
C VAL A 65 4.11 12.67 -16.82
N ALA A 66 4.63 13.86 -16.53
CA ALA A 66 5.19 14.16 -15.22
C ALA A 66 4.08 14.20 -14.17
N LEU A 67 4.21 13.40 -13.11
CA LEU A 67 3.22 13.29 -12.05
C LEU A 67 3.55 14.18 -10.86
N THR A 68 4.67 13.97 -10.19
CA THR A 68 5.03 14.71 -8.98
C THR A 68 6.53 14.53 -8.72
N VAL A 69 7.02 15.00 -7.59
CA VAL A 69 8.42 14.90 -7.20
C VAL A 69 8.57 14.31 -5.81
N LEU A 70 9.72 13.68 -5.59
CA LEU A 70 10.16 13.23 -4.27
C LEU A 70 11.54 13.82 -3.94
N GLU A 71 11.86 13.94 -2.66
CA GLU A 71 13.19 14.38 -2.20
C GLU A 71 14.29 13.60 -2.91
N ALA A 72 15.27 14.28 -3.52
CA ALA A 72 16.30 13.57 -4.28
C ALA A 72 17.06 12.56 -3.42
N LEU A 73 17.19 11.34 -3.92
CA LEU A 73 17.95 10.28 -3.29
C LEU A 73 19.26 10.03 -4.03
N ASP A 74 20.29 9.64 -3.27
CA ASP A 74 21.37 8.85 -3.83
C ASP A 74 20.89 7.41 -3.95
N TRP A 75 20.37 7.05 -5.13
CA TRP A 75 19.84 5.72 -5.40
C TRP A 75 20.90 4.60 -5.32
N SER A 76 22.19 4.95 -5.44
CA SER A 76 23.28 3.98 -5.26
C SER A 76 23.54 3.66 -3.78
N ARG A 77 23.08 4.53 -2.87
CA ARG A 77 23.23 4.42 -1.43
C ARG A 77 22.02 5.01 -0.70
N ILE A 78 20.93 4.25 -0.67
CA ILE A 78 19.67 4.67 -0.06
C ILE A 78 19.85 4.79 1.45
N ASP A 79 19.53 5.96 1.99
CA ASP A 79 19.71 6.29 3.41
C ASP A 79 18.40 6.65 4.15
N ARG A 80 17.30 6.83 3.41
CA ARG A 80 15.99 7.22 3.97
C ARG A 80 14.84 6.87 3.04
N ILE A 81 13.63 6.97 3.58
CA ILE A 81 12.39 7.00 2.79
C ILE A 81 12.13 8.47 2.42
N PRO A 82 12.09 8.83 1.12
CA PRO A 82 11.94 10.21 0.70
C PRO A 82 10.51 10.70 0.89
N VAL A 83 10.37 12.01 1.05
CA VAL A 83 9.06 12.67 1.07
C VAL A 83 8.54 12.88 -0.34
N LEU A 84 7.24 12.64 -0.54
CA LEU A 84 6.54 12.79 -1.82
C LEU A 84 5.64 14.03 -1.76
N ALA A 85 5.72 14.91 -2.77
CA ALA A 85 5.04 16.22 -2.73
C ALA A 85 3.52 16.08 -2.84
N GLU A 86 3.04 15.37 -3.86
CA GLU A 86 1.61 15.24 -4.12
C GLU A 86 1.23 13.75 -4.26
N PRO A 87 1.12 12.99 -3.14
CA PRO A 87 0.81 11.56 -3.19
C PRO A 87 -0.48 11.23 -3.96
N GLY A 88 -1.46 12.13 -3.93
CA GLY A 88 -2.74 11.97 -4.64
C GLY A 88 -2.64 12.01 -6.16
N ARG A 89 -1.51 12.46 -6.74
CA ARG A 89 -1.27 12.43 -8.19
C ARG A 89 -0.79 11.07 -8.69
N LEU A 90 -0.44 10.16 -7.79
CA LEU A 90 -0.04 8.81 -8.18
C LEU A 90 -1.28 7.97 -8.56
N PRO A 91 -1.19 7.16 -9.64
CA PRO A 91 -2.21 6.18 -9.95
C PRO A 91 -2.32 5.13 -8.82
N PRO A 92 -3.47 4.44 -8.71
CA PRO A 92 -3.67 3.37 -7.73
C PRO A 92 -2.54 2.33 -7.76
N GLY A 93 -1.97 2.05 -6.58
CA GLY A 93 -0.83 1.13 -6.44
C GLY A 93 0.54 1.72 -6.81
N GLY A 94 0.59 2.95 -7.34
CA GLY A 94 1.83 3.63 -7.71
C GLY A 94 2.78 3.86 -6.53
N GLY A 95 2.25 4.37 -5.41
CA GLY A 95 3.05 4.58 -4.20
C GLY A 95 3.67 3.29 -3.66
N ALA A 96 2.90 2.20 -3.63
CA ALA A 96 3.41 0.89 -3.23
C ALA A 96 4.50 0.37 -4.17
N ALA A 97 4.36 0.59 -5.49
CA ALA A 97 5.34 0.14 -6.46
C ALA A 97 6.67 0.91 -6.34
N VAL A 98 6.63 2.24 -6.15
CA VAL A 98 7.83 3.05 -5.92
C VAL A 98 8.51 2.69 -4.59
N LEU A 99 7.72 2.51 -3.53
CA LEU A 99 8.26 2.06 -2.23
C LEU A 99 8.85 0.64 -2.31
N ASN A 100 8.27 -0.26 -3.11
CA ASN A 100 8.84 -1.59 -3.33
C ASN A 100 10.14 -1.54 -4.13
N LEU A 101 10.27 -0.63 -5.09
CA LEU A 101 11.55 -0.35 -5.77
C LEU A 101 12.60 0.11 -4.75
N LEU A 102 12.26 1.10 -3.92
CA LEU A 102 13.15 1.60 -2.87
C LEU A 102 13.58 0.48 -1.93
N ALA A 103 12.63 -0.30 -1.41
CA ALA A 103 12.90 -1.44 -0.54
C ALA A 103 13.77 -2.51 -1.23
N THR A 104 13.53 -2.79 -2.51
CA THR A 104 14.32 -3.75 -3.29
C THR A 104 15.78 -3.31 -3.42
N LEU A 105 16.01 -2.05 -3.75
CA LEU A 105 17.36 -1.50 -3.87
C LEU A 105 18.06 -1.43 -2.51
N ALA A 106 17.36 -0.94 -1.48
CA ALA A 106 17.86 -0.87 -0.11
C ALA A 106 18.25 -2.27 0.42
N ALA A 107 17.40 -3.28 0.22
CA ALA A 107 17.69 -4.66 0.61
C ALA A 107 18.93 -5.21 -0.10
N ARG A 108 19.10 -4.93 -1.40
CA ARG A 108 20.28 -5.36 -2.17
C ARG A 108 21.57 -4.66 -1.74
N GLN A 109 21.46 -3.41 -1.28
CA GLN A 109 22.56 -2.64 -0.73
C GLN A 109 22.89 -3.04 0.72
N GLY A 110 22.05 -3.85 1.38
CA GLY A 110 22.26 -4.28 2.76
C GLY A 110 22.18 -3.13 3.78
N VAL A 111 21.40 -2.08 3.48
CA VAL A 111 21.32 -0.88 4.32
C VAL A 111 20.56 -1.15 5.63
N PRO A 112 20.88 -0.43 6.72
CA PRO A 112 20.10 -0.51 7.95
C PRO A 112 18.65 -0.03 7.75
N PRO A 113 17.76 -0.25 8.73
CA PRO A 113 16.41 0.31 8.71
C PRO A 113 16.40 1.81 8.40
N LEU A 114 15.52 2.21 7.49
CA LEU A 114 15.40 3.57 6.97
C LEU A 114 14.45 4.41 7.82
N CYS A 115 14.70 5.71 7.92
CA CYS A 115 13.76 6.62 8.57
C CYS A 115 12.88 7.33 7.54
N TYR A 116 11.63 7.59 7.91
CA TYR A 116 10.77 8.57 7.23
C TYR A 116 10.69 9.82 8.12
N ARG A 117 11.02 10.99 7.58
CA ARG A 117 11.01 12.27 8.31
C ARG A 117 10.09 13.31 7.66
N GLY A 118 9.18 12.86 6.80
CA GLY A 118 8.27 13.75 6.11
C GLY A 118 7.18 14.31 7.02
N PRO A 119 6.58 15.44 6.62
CA PRO A 119 5.60 16.17 7.43
C PRO A 119 4.24 15.47 7.56
N TYR A 120 3.99 14.40 6.79
CA TYR A 120 2.67 13.76 6.70
C TYR A 120 2.71 12.25 7.03
N PRO A 121 2.98 11.85 8.29
CA PRO A 121 2.94 10.45 8.72
C PRO A 121 1.49 9.95 8.94
N GLY A 122 0.71 9.87 7.86
CA GLY A 122 -0.69 9.44 7.90
C GLY A 122 -0.88 7.92 7.82
N GLU A 123 -2.06 7.43 8.22
CA GLU A 123 -2.44 6.01 8.17
C GLU A 123 -2.26 5.39 6.77
N GLN A 124 -2.65 6.11 5.72
CA GLN A 124 -2.49 5.62 4.35
C GLN A 124 -1.02 5.36 3.99
N LEU A 125 -0.11 6.25 4.42
CA LEU A 125 1.32 6.07 4.20
C LEU A 125 1.85 4.90 5.04
N PHE A 126 1.47 4.82 6.31
CA PHE A 126 1.81 3.70 7.19
C PHE A 126 1.43 2.34 6.57
N LEU A 127 0.18 2.19 6.11
CA LEU A 127 -0.31 0.97 5.47
C LEU A 127 0.42 0.67 4.16
N THR A 128 0.79 1.71 3.39
CA THR A 128 1.53 1.53 2.13
C THR A 128 2.98 1.11 2.40
N LEU A 129 3.61 1.66 3.44
CA LEU A 129 4.95 1.27 3.87
C LEU A 129 4.99 -0.19 4.31
N LEU A 130 3.98 -0.66 5.05
CA LEU A 130 3.85 -2.07 5.43
C LEU A 130 3.85 -3.02 4.22
N GLU A 131 3.42 -2.58 3.03
CA GLU A 131 3.49 -3.42 1.83
C GLU A 131 4.95 -3.81 1.55
N SER A 132 5.91 -2.88 1.69
CA SER A 132 7.31 -3.04 1.24
C SER A 132 8.38 -3.00 2.34
N PHE A 133 8.02 -2.67 3.58
CA PHE A 133 8.91 -2.51 4.73
C PHE A 133 8.32 -3.17 5.98
N ARG A 134 9.18 -3.46 6.95
CA ARG A 134 8.82 -3.84 8.32
C ARG A 134 9.15 -2.70 9.27
N TYR A 135 8.23 -2.32 10.14
CA TYR A 135 8.55 -1.33 11.17
C TYR A 135 9.47 -1.95 12.26
N VAL A 136 10.30 -1.10 12.85
CA VAL A 136 11.22 -1.43 13.93
C VAL A 136 11.11 -0.35 15.01
N PRO A 137 11.00 -0.72 16.30
CA PRO A 137 10.96 -2.09 16.82
C PRO A 137 9.61 -2.77 16.64
N ALA A 138 9.61 -4.10 16.50
CA ALA A 138 8.39 -4.90 16.30
C ALA A 138 7.53 -5.04 17.58
N THR A 139 8.04 -4.60 18.73
CA THR A 139 7.41 -4.70 20.05
C THR A 139 6.54 -3.50 20.40
N VAL A 140 6.30 -2.59 19.46
CA VAL A 140 5.45 -1.42 19.70
C VAL A 140 3.98 -1.84 19.75
N ASP A 141 3.28 -1.45 20.82
CA ASP A 141 1.87 -1.79 21.03
C ASP A 141 0.93 -1.07 20.03
N ASP A 142 1.18 0.21 19.77
CA ASP A 142 0.46 1.04 18.79
C ASP A 142 1.43 1.57 17.72
N PRO A 143 1.67 0.79 16.65
CA PRO A 143 2.65 1.17 15.63
C PRO A 143 2.18 2.36 14.78
N LEU A 144 0.87 2.62 14.67
CA LEU A 144 0.38 3.77 13.91
C LEU A 144 0.64 5.07 14.70
N ALA A 145 0.37 5.09 16.00
CA ALA A 145 0.69 6.24 16.84
C ALA A 145 2.21 6.50 16.88
N ALA A 146 3.02 5.44 17.00
CA ALA A 146 4.47 5.56 16.97
C ALA A 146 4.99 6.09 15.62
N PHE A 147 4.35 5.71 14.50
CA PHE A 147 4.66 6.29 13.19
C PHE A 147 4.36 7.78 13.15
N GLY A 148 3.19 8.20 13.65
CA GLY A 148 2.80 9.61 13.75
C GLY A 148 3.77 10.45 14.57
N ALA A 149 4.38 9.85 15.60
CA ALA A 149 5.41 10.47 16.43
C ALA A 149 6.83 10.42 15.83
N GLY A 150 7.02 9.81 14.66
CA GLY A 150 8.34 9.64 14.05
C GLY A 150 9.26 8.66 14.78
N ALA A 151 8.69 7.76 15.61
CA ALA A 151 9.43 6.85 16.47
C ALA A 151 9.76 5.48 15.84
N LEU A 152 9.39 5.29 14.56
CA LEU A 152 9.62 4.05 13.83
C LEU A 152 10.72 4.17 12.77
N ALA A 153 11.56 3.14 12.70
CA ALA A 153 12.41 2.88 11.55
C ALA A 153 11.80 1.76 10.68
N TRP A 154 12.26 1.65 9.43
CA TRP A 154 11.66 0.80 8.40
C TRP A 154 12.70 -0.09 7.75
N ALA A 155 12.73 -1.36 8.18
CA ALA A 155 13.58 -2.38 7.58
C ALA A 155 13.04 -2.77 6.18
N PRO A 156 13.87 -2.77 5.12
CA PRO A 156 13.44 -3.20 3.80
C PRO A 156 12.88 -4.63 3.81
N ALA A 157 11.68 -4.82 3.25
CA ALA A 157 11.01 -6.11 3.16
C ALA A 157 10.22 -6.21 1.84
N PRO A 158 10.91 -6.11 0.69
CA PRO A 158 10.25 -6.03 -0.61
C PRO A 158 9.38 -7.26 -0.89
N PHE A 159 8.32 -7.06 -1.65
CA PHE A 159 7.52 -8.13 -2.22
C PHE A 159 7.91 -8.36 -3.69
N GLU A 160 7.60 -9.55 -4.20
CA GLU A 160 7.67 -9.89 -5.61
C GLU A 160 6.36 -9.50 -6.31
N PRO A 161 6.36 -8.47 -7.17
CA PRO A 161 5.21 -8.15 -8.02
C PRO A 161 5.05 -9.18 -9.14
N ARG A 162 3.87 -9.80 -9.25
CA ARG A 162 3.55 -10.75 -10.32
C ARG A 162 2.38 -10.26 -11.16
N PHE A 163 2.58 -10.26 -12.48
CA PHE A 163 1.57 -9.95 -13.49
C PHE A 163 1.18 -11.26 -14.18
N VAL A 164 0.27 -12.00 -13.57
CA VAL A 164 0.00 -13.42 -13.89
C VAL A 164 -1.04 -13.57 -15.01
N GLY A 165 -1.79 -12.51 -15.32
CA GLY A 165 -2.76 -12.49 -16.41
C GLY A 165 -3.24 -11.07 -16.71
N GLU A 166 -4.06 -10.92 -17.74
CA GLU A 166 -4.63 -9.63 -18.09
C GLU A 166 -5.48 -9.08 -16.93
N GLY A 167 -5.13 -7.86 -16.50
CA GLY A 167 -5.79 -7.20 -15.37
C GLY A 167 -5.60 -7.90 -14.03
N LEU A 168 -4.65 -8.84 -13.89
CA LEU A 168 -4.36 -9.54 -12.65
C LEU A 168 -2.93 -9.27 -12.17
N TYR A 169 -2.85 -8.64 -11.01
CA TYR A 169 -1.63 -8.34 -10.30
C TYR A 169 -1.65 -8.96 -8.90
N VAL A 170 -0.52 -9.51 -8.48
CA VAL A 170 -0.34 -10.16 -7.19
C VAL A 170 0.93 -9.65 -6.52
N GLN A 171 0.85 -9.34 -5.22
CA GLN A 171 2.03 -9.16 -4.37
C GLN A 171 2.32 -10.46 -3.65
N TRP A 172 3.53 -11.00 -3.88
CA TRP A 172 3.95 -12.26 -3.31
C TRP A 172 5.19 -12.10 -2.42
N ARG A 173 5.14 -12.65 -1.21
CA ARG A 173 6.27 -12.68 -0.26
C ARG A 173 6.19 -13.96 0.56
N GLY A 174 6.58 -15.09 -0.04
CA GLY A 174 6.35 -16.43 0.50
C GLY A 174 4.88 -16.89 0.44
N ARG A 175 3.94 -15.94 0.44
CA ARG A 175 2.50 -16.12 0.22
C ARG A 175 1.92 -14.95 -0.57
N ILE A 176 0.71 -15.12 -1.10
CA ILE A 176 -0.06 -14.04 -1.74
C ILE A 176 -0.57 -13.08 -0.67
N GLU A 177 -0.11 -11.83 -0.63
CA GLU A 177 -0.52 -10.84 0.38
C GLU A 177 -1.60 -9.87 -0.12
N LYS A 178 -1.53 -9.49 -1.41
CA LYS A 178 -2.49 -8.61 -2.08
C LYS A 178 -2.77 -9.11 -3.48
N VAL A 179 -4.02 -8.94 -3.91
CA VAL A 179 -4.46 -9.20 -5.28
C VAL A 179 -5.14 -7.95 -5.81
N VAL A 180 -4.81 -7.53 -7.02
CA VAL A 180 -5.56 -6.51 -7.77
C VAL A 180 -6.09 -7.18 -9.03
N TRP A 181 -7.40 -7.17 -9.19
CA TRP A 181 -8.07 -7.72 -10.36
C TRP A 181 -9.01 -6.67 -10.96
N ARG A 182 -8.75 -6.25 -12.21
CA ARG A 182 -9.53 -5.21 -12.92
C ARG A 182 -9.77 -3.99 -12.03
N ASP A 183 -8.68 -3.42 -11.52
CA ASP A 183 -8.63 -2.25 -10.62
C ASP A 183 -9.24 -2.46 -9.22
N VAL A 184 -9.72 -3.66 -8.90
CA VAL A 184 -10.25 -4.00 -7.57
C VAL A 184 -9.17 -4.66 -6.71
N ALA A 185 -8.77 -3.97 -5.63
CA ALA A 185 -7.79 -4.49 -4.68
C ALA A 185 -8.44 -5.34 -3.57
N TYR A 186 -7.81 -6.47 -3.27
CA TYR A 186 -8.08 -7.36 -2.15
C TYR A 186 -6.82 -7.46 -1.31
N TYR A 187 -6.99 -7.38 0.01
CA TYR A 187 -5.88 -7.38 0.96
C TYR A 187 -6.04 -8.52 1.94
N ARG A 188 -4.93 -9.07 2.44
CA ARG A 188 -5.04 -9.91 3.63
C ARG A 188 -5.48 -9.12 4.86
N PRO A 189 -6.23 -9.76 5.77
CA PRO A 189 -6.66 -9.14 7.02
C PRO A 189 -5.48 -8.94 7.98
N ASP A 190 -4.43 -9.74 7.86
CA ASP A 190 -3.17 -9.59 8.59
C ASP A 190 -2.07 -9.21 7.60
N TRP A 191 -1.38 -8.11 7.91
CA TRP A 191 -0.22 -7.66 7.15
C TRP A 191 0.94 -7.41 8.10
N GLN A 192 1.91 -8.34 8.10
CA GLN A 192 3.06 -8.30 9.01
C GLN A 192 2.65 -8.14 10.50
N GLY A 193 1.59 -8.82 10.93
CA GLY A 193 1.10 -8.78 12.32
C GLY A 193 0.20 -7.58 12.64
N VAL A 194 -0.01 -6.66 11.68
CA VAL A 194 -0.99 -5.57 11.80
C VAL A 194 -2.31 -6.00 11.18
N LEU A 195 -3.42 -5.80 11.91
CA LEU A 195 -4.75 -6.06 11.40
C LEU A 195 -5.17 -4.95 10.44
N ARG A 196 -5.65 -5.32 9.26
CA ARG A 196 -6.15 -4.41 8.24
C ARG A 196 -7.64 -4.64 8.01
N HIS A 197 -8.44 -3.63 8.34
CA HIS A 197 -9.87 -3.65 8.10
C HIS A 197 -10.20 -3.24 6.65
N ALA A 198 -9.93 -4.14 5.71
CA ALA A 198 -10.39 -4.00 4.32
C ALA A 198 -11.67 -4.84 4.10
N PRO A 199 -12.70 -4.29 3.40
CA PRO A 199 -13.90 -5.04 3.05
C PRO A 199 -13.61 -6.13 2.01
N ARG A 200 -12.58 -5.96 1.19
CA ARG A 200 -12.17 -6.95 0.18
C ARG A 200 -10.95 -7.70 0.67
N ARG A 201 -11.12 -9.00 0.88
CA ARG A 201 -10.13 -9.83 1.58
C ARG A 201 -9.56 -10.92 0.71
N VAL A 202 -8.27 -11.20 0.90
CA VAL A 202 -7.61 -12.43 0.48
C VAL A 202 -7.62 -13.40 1.66
N ARG A 203 -8.04 -14.64 1.42
CA ARG A 203 -8.11 -15.72 2.43
C ARG A 203 -7.45 -16.99 1.90
N ASP A 204 -6.84 -17.76 2.79
CA ASP A 204 -6.34 -19.09 2.45
C ASP A 204 -7.50 -20.07 2.21
N ALA A 205 -7.28 -20.97 1.26
CA ALA A 205 -8.16 -22.09 0.96
C ALA A 205 -7.31 -23.34 0.64
N PRO A 206 -7.86 -24.56 0.75
CA PRO A 206 -7.09 -25.78 0.53
C PRO A 206 -6.38 -25.85 -0.83
N ASP A 207 -6.93 -25.18 -1.84
CA ASP A 207 -6.46 -25.20 -3.22
C ASP A 207 -5.73 -23.91 -3.65
N GLY A 208 -5.44 -23.00 -2.71
CA GLY A 208 -4.78 -21.72 -2.97
C GLY A 208 -5.37 -20.59 -2.14
N VAL A 209 -5.88 -19.54 -2.79
CA VAL A 209 -6.51 -18.41 -2.11
C VAL A 209 -7.88 -18.05 -2.71
N ARG A 210 -8.72 -17.46 -1.87
CA ARG A 210 -10.01 -16.88 -2.24
C ARG A 210 -9.96 -15.38 -2.03
N CYS A 211 -10.49 -14.63 -3.00
CA CYS A 211 -10.70 -13.19 -2.87
C CYS A 211 -12.19 -12.92 -2.82
N GLY A 212 -12.65 -12.16 -1.83
CA GLY A 212 -14.08 -11.94 -1.61
C GLY A 212 -14.42 -10.71 -0.78
N LEU A 213 -15.71 -10.44 -0.68
CA LEU A 213 -16.28 -9.40 0.17
C LEU A 213 -16.49 -9.93 1.59
N TRP A 214 -16.07 -9.13 2.56
CA TRP A 214 -16.21 -9.37 3.98
C TRP A 214 -16.87 -8.17 4.63
N ALA A 215 -17.90 -8.41 5.43
CA ALA A 215 -18.50 -7.38 6.27
C ALA A 215 -19.09 -8.00 7.52
N LEU A 216 -19.16 -7.24 8.61
CA LEU A 216 -19.79 -7.67 9.86
C LEU A 216 -19.23 -9.01 10.39
N GLY A 217 -17.93 -9.23 10.27
CA GLY A 217 -17.27 -10.45 10.76
C GLY A 217 -17.56 -11.72 9.96
N ARG A 218 -18.19 -11.62 8.79
CA ARG A 218 -18.56 -12.77 7.95
C ARG A 218 -18.12 -12.60 6.50
N ASP A 219 -17.89 -13.75 5.88
CA ASP A 219 -17.74 -13.86 4.44
C ASP A 219 -19.10 -13.63 3.78
N LEU A 220 -19.15 -12.72 2.80
CA LEU A 220 -20.38 -12.40 2.10
C LEU A 220 -20.41 -13.05 0.71
N GLU A 221 -19.36 -12.83 -0.07
CA GLU A 221 -19.31 -13.18 -1.49
C GLU A 221 -17.88 -13.53 -1.89
N ASP A 222 -17.66 -14.70 -2.50
CA ASP A 222 -16.38 -15.04 -3.16
C ASP A 222 -16.39 -14.50 -4.59
N HIS A 223 -15.32 -13.79 -4.97
CA HIS A 223 -15.18 -13.23 -6.32
C HIS A 223 -14.11 -13.94 -7.14
N LEU A 224 -13.01 -14.38 -6.51
CA LEU A 224 -11.88 -14.98 -7.23
C LEU A 224 -11.35 -16.23 -6.53
N ARG A 225 -10.91 -17.19 -7.33
CA ARG A 225 -10.15 -18.37 -6.92
C ARG A 225 -8.80 -18.34 -7.59
N LEU A 226 -7.73 -18.25 -6.81
CA LEU A 226 -6.36 -18.28 -7.32
C LEU A 226 -5.64 -19.52 -6.79
N ALA A 227 -4.76 -20.06 -7.62
CA ALA A 227 -3.77 -21.06 -7.22
C ALA A 227 -2.72 -20.45 -6.26
N PRO A 228 -1.93 -21.27 -5.54
CA PRO A 228 -0.90 -20.78 -4.61
C PRO A 228 0.17 -19.89 -5.25
N ASP A 229 0.43 -20.06 -6.55
CA ASP A 229 1.38 -19.28 -7.33
C ASP A 229 0.85 -17.91 -7.78
N GLY A 230 -0.45 -17.66 -7.59
CA GLY A 230 -1.16 -16.44 -8.01
C GLY A 230 -1.92 -16.59 -9.33
N THR A 231 -1.91 -17.76 -9.97
CA THR A 231 -2.64 -18.01 -11.22
C THR A 231 -4.16 -18.00 -10.98
N LEU A 232 -4.91 -17.24 -11.77
CA LEU A 232 -6.36 -17.22 -11.69
C LEU A 232 -6.94 -18.56 -12.18
N ARG A 233 -7.69 -19.24 -11.30
CA ARG A 233 -8.41 -20.47 -11.63
C ARG A 233 -9.84 -20.19 -12.06
N ALA A 234 -10.51 -19.28 -11.37
CA ALA A 234 -11.87 -18.87 -11.69
C ALA A 234 -12.14 -17.45 -11.20
N ALA A 235 -12.77 -16.64 -12.05
CA ALA A 235 -13.55 -15.51 -11.61
C ALA A 235 -14.99 -16.00 -11.38
N LEU A 236 -15.51 -15.79 -10.18
CA LEU A 236 -16.84 -16.24 -9.79
C LEU A 236 -17.82 -15.11 -10.07
N GLU A 237 -18.87 -15.43 -10.82
CA GLU A 237 -20.04 -14.57 -10.94
C GLU A 237 -20.67 -14.39 -9.55
N PRO A 238 -20.99 -13.15 -9.13
CA PRO A 238 -21.76 -12.94 -7.92
C PRO A 238 -23.06 -13.75 -8.01
N PRO A 239 -23.47 -14.45 -6.93
CA PRO A 239 -24.75 -15.16 -6.96
C PRO A 239 -25.87 -14.18 -7.28
N ALA A 240 -26.75 -14.54 -8.21
CA ALA A 240 -27.92 -13.73 -8.54
C ALA A 240 -28.70 -13.45 -7.25
N ARG A 241 -28.74 -12.18 -6.81
CA ARG A 241 -29.42 -11.82 -5.57
C ARG A 241 -30.92 -12.11 -5.71
N PRO A 242 -31.50 -12.98 -4.87
CA PRO A 242 -32.93 -13.05 -4.75
C PRO A 242 -33.38 -11.84 -3.91
N GLY A 243 -33.82 -10.77 -4.58
CA GLY A 243 -34.47 -9.66 -3.89
C GLY A 243 -34.35 -8.32 -4.63
N ALA A 244 -35.48 -7.63 -4.74
CA ALA A 244 -35.49 -6.23 -5.12
C ALA A 244 -34.70 -5.40 -4.09
N ALA A 245 -33.84 -4.50 -4.56
CA ALA A 245 -33.17 -3.54 -3.70
C ALA A 245 -34.25 -2.77 -2.91
N ARG A 246 -34.26 -2.92 -1.59
CA ARG A 246 -35.13 -2.11 -0.73
C ARG A 246 -34.49 -0.75 -0.56
N ALA A 247 -35.24 0.30 -0.85
CA ALA A 247 -34.83 1.66 -0.51
C ALA A 247 -34.53 1.72 1.00
N ALA A 248 -33.40 2.32 1.36
CA ALA A 248 -33.12 2.61 2.75
C ALA A 248 -34.20 3.53 3.31
N ALA A 249 -34.70 3.24 4.52
CA ALA A 249 -35.73 4.05 5.15
C ALA A 249 -35.24 5.51 5.28
N PRO A 250 -36.11 6.53 5.17
CA PRO A 250 -35.71 7.93 5.26
C PRO A 250 -34.89 8.27 6.51
N GLY A 251 -35.17 7.61 7.65
CA GLY A 251 -34.40 7.77 8.89
C GLY A 251 -32.94 7.31 8.79
N VAL A 252 -32.63 6.33 7.92
CA VAL A 252 -31.25 5.91 7.65
C VAL A 252 -30.50 7.01 6.90
N TRP A 253 -31.14 7.63 5.91
CA TRP A 253 -30.55 8.74 5.17
C TRP A 253 -30.36 9.98 6.04
N ALA A 254 -31.30 10.28 6.94
CA ALA A 254 -31.14 11.34 7.93
C ALA A 254 -29.94 11.07 8.85
N GLY A 255 -29.74 9.83 9.29
CA GLY A 255 -28.57 9.43 10.06
C GLY A 255 -27.26 9.54 9.29
N VAL A 256 -27.21 9.10 8.02
CA VAL A 256 -26.03 9.25 7.16
C VAL A 256 -25.72 10.73 6.93
N ALA A 257 -26.73 11.55 6.64
CA ALA A 257 -26.55 12.99 6.46
C ALA A 257 -26.02 13.67 7.74
N ALA A 258 -26.51 13.26 8.92
CA ALA A 258 -26.00 13.77 10.19
C ALA A 258 -24.53 13.41 10.44
N VAL A 259 -24.11 12.18 10.08
CA VAL A 259 -22.68 11.77 10.18
C VAL A 259 -21.80 12.53 9.20
N VAL A 260 -22.26 12.76 7.97
CA VAL A 260 -21.51 13.52 6.95
C VAL A 260 -21.45 15.02 7.29
N ALA A 261 -22.50 15.57 7.91
CA ALA A 261 -22.57 16.96 8.32
C ALA A 261 -21.89 17.26 9.66
N ALA A 262 -21.47 16.22 10.40
CA ALA A 262 -20.76 16.42 11.66
C ALA A 262 -19.40 17.09 11.39
N PRO A 263 -19.11 18.26 11.98
CA PRO A 263 -17.79 18.86 11.87
C PRO A 263 -16.76 17.92 12.49
N ILE A 264 -15.63 17.76 11.79
CA ILE A 264 -14.45 17.07 12.33
C ILE A 264 -13.95 17.96 13.47
N GLY A 265 -14.25 17.57 14.71
CA GLY A 265 -14.02 18.42 15.88
C GLY A 265 -12.55 18.83 16.02
N GLU A 266 -12.30 20.13 15.90
CA GLU A 266 -11.12 20.78 16.45
C GLU A 266 -11.15 20.62 17.97
N GLY A 267 -10.07 20.08 18.54
CA GLY A 267 -9.88 20.00 19.98
C GLY A 267 -9.60 21.39 20.55
N GLY A 268 -10.38 21.80 21.57
CA GLY A 268 -10.15 23.06 22.29
C GLY A 268 -11.15 23.33 23.42
N GLN A 269 -10.86 22.74 24.59
CA GLN A 269 -11.10 23.22 25.97
C GLN A 269 -12.52 23.39 26.58
N ASP A 270 -12.74 22.51 27.58
CA ASP A 270 -13.35 22.68 28.92
C ASP A 270 -14.72 23.35 29.14
N ALA A 271 -15.71 22.54 29.52
CA ALA A 271 -16.47 22.71 30.77
C ALA A 271 -17.20 21.40 31.13
N GLY A 272 -17.16 21.00 32.41
CA GLY A 272 -17.60 19.71 32.91
C GLY A 272 -19.11 19.50 32.98
N GLY A 273 -19.49 18.22 33.06
CA GLY A 273 -20.86 17.76 33.29
C GLY A 273 -20.98 16.27 33.00
N ASP A 274 -21.18 15.48 34.05
CA ASP A 274 -21.37 14.03 34.04
C ASP A 274 -22.30 13.51 32.93
N SER A 275 -21.83 12.54 32.15
CA SER A 275 -22.68 11.42 31.73
C SER A 275 -21.87 10.22 31.24
N GLN A 276 -21.96 9.14 32.01
CA GLN A 276 -21.59 7.79 31.61
C GLN A 276 -22.51 7.29 30.49
N ALA A 277 -21.94 6.85 29.36
CA ALA A 277 -22.20 5.53 28.75
C ALA A 277 -21.62 5.43 27.33
N ALA A 278 -21.07 4.24 27.04
CA ALA A 278 -20.77 3.68 25.72
C ALA A 278 -19.47 4.12 25.00
N GLY A 279 -18.34 4.03 25.69
CA GLY A 279 -17.05 3.83 25.05
C GLY A 279 -16.86 2.36 24.65
N ARG A 280 -17.23 1.99 23.42
CA ARG A 280 -16.75 0.75 22.79
C ARG A 280 -15.53 1.06 21.93
N ASP A 281 -14.41 0.85 22.61
CA ASP A 281 -13.06 0.52 22.16
C ASP A 281 -12.75 0.56 20.64
N GLN A 282 -12.16 1.67 20.22
CA GLN A 282 -11.46 1.82 18.94
C GLN A 282 -9.98 1.32 19.05
N ARG A 283 -9.55 0.86 20.24
CA ARG A 283 -8.15 0.47 20.53
C ARG A 283 -7.84 -0.98 20.18
N ASP A 284 -8.83 -1.79 19.80
CA ASP A 284 -8.64 -3.18 19.36
C ASP A 284 -8.22 -3.30 17.88
N GLN A 285 -8.16 -2.19 17.14
CA GLN A 285 -7.85 -2.19 15.70
C GLN A 285 -6.34 -2.33 15.39
N PHE A 286 -5.47 -2.07 16.35
CA PHE A 286 -4.02 -1.92 16.09
C PHE A 286 -3.11 -2.72 17.04
N ARG A 287 -3.66 -3.61 17.86
CA ARG A 287 -2.83 -4.47 18.72
C ARG A 287 -2.02 -5.46 17.89
N ALA A 288 -0.71 -5.44 18.09
CA ALA A 288 0.17 -6.51 17.63
C ALA A 288 -0.31 -7.86 18.20
N VAL A 289 -0.44 -8.87 17.35
CA VAL A 289 -0.74 -10.23 17.82
C VAL A 289 0.54 -10.80 18.44
N PRO A 290 0.55 -11.22 19.72
CA PRO A 290 1.73 -11.83 20.32
C PRO A 290 2.09 -13.11 19.57
N THR A 291 3.36 -13.21 19.15
CA THR A 291 3.91 -14.47 18.65
C THR A 291 3.99 -15.44 19.83
N ALA A 292 3.24 -16.53 19.75
CA ALA A 292 3.35 -17.61 20.72
C ALA A 292 4.79 -18.16 20.67
N GLY A 293 5.56 -17.87 21.71
CA GLY A 293 6.85 -18.48 21.95
C GLY A 293 6.65 -19.99 22.14
N GLY A 294 7.15 -20.76 21.17
CA GLY A 294 7.32 -22.19 21.32
C GLY A 294 8.55 -22.45 22.18
N VAL A 295 8.33 -22.79 23.45
CA VAL A 295 9.22 -23.66 24.21
C VAL A 295 8.41 -24.89 24.58
N LEU A 296 8.80 -26.05 24.05
CA LEU A 296 9.17 -27.27 24.78
C LEU A 296 9.08 -28.48 23.85
N GLY A 297 10.16 -29.26 23.85
CA GLY A 297 10.43 -30.44 23.05
C GLY A 297 11.94 -30.62 22.94
#